data_AF-A0A524MH49-F1
#
_entry.id   AF-A0A524MH49-F1
#
_cell.length_a   1.000
_cell.length_b   1.000
_cell.length_c   1.000
_cell.angle_alpha   90.00
_cell.angle_beta   90.00
_cell.angle_gamma   90.00
#
_symmetry.space_group_name_H-M   'P 1'
#
loop_
_entity.id
_entity.type
_entity.pdbx_description
1 polymer ?
#
loop_
_entity_poly.entity_id
_entity_poly.type
_entity_poly.pdbx_seq_one_letter_code
_entity_poly.pdbx_strand_id
1 'polypeptide(L)'
;MTTRRLAILIMMGLGLAALLGGCVTTALLLPTAVFTFSPTSGESPLNVLFDASDSQAAPGGTIVEFAWDFGDGTAGQGKITSHSYETAVEQVFQVMLRVTDSLGQQVSITAQLTVRPAVVVTREVSVEFVWPFHFDASGDDAVNLNDEYFTLQNTGDDTTDLSGWTVENERGVRFRFPNGVLLMPNAVLTVHSGSGSNTTSIFYWHSAEPIWNNDYDLAILRDSSGLIVTIYPIISC
;
A
#
# COMPACT_ATOMS: atom_id res chain seq x y z
N MET A 1 63.81 -58.71 -27.89
CA MET A 1 62.62 -57.85 -27.70
C MET A 1 63.08 -56.46 -27.29
N THR A 2 62.35 -55.44 -27.75
CA THR A 2 62.45 -53.98 -27.47
C THR A 2 63.72 -53.23 -27.90
N THR A 3 63.75 -52.52 -29.04
CA THR A 3 63.23 -51.19 -29.46
C THR A 3 64.28 -50.06 -29.31
N ARG A 4 64.50 -49.38 -30.44
CA ARG A 4 65.52 -48.38 -30.78
C ARG A 4 65.38 -47.05 -30.05
N ARG A 5 66.49 -46.31 -29.93
CA ARG A 5 66.50 -44.84 -30.04
C ARG A 5 67.69 -44.37 -30.88
N LEU A 6 67.39 -43.56 -31.89
CA LEU A 6 68.34 -42.86 -32.75
C LEU A 6 68.25 -41.37 -32.41
N ALA A 7 69.37 -40.69 -32.22
CA ALA A 7 69.44 -39.24 -32.18
C ALA A 7 70.64 -38.82 -33.04
N ILE A 8 70.39 -38.04 -34.09
CA ILE A 8 71.39 -37.49 -35.02
C ILE A 8 71.55 -35.98 -34.79
N LEU A 9 72.81 -35.62 -34.97
CA LEU A 9 73.59 -34.41 -34.84
C LEU A 9 73.07 -33.13 -35.54
N ILE A 10 73.56 -32.02 -34.98
CA ILE A 10 73.43 -30.58 -35.29
C ILE A 10 73.98 -30.19 -36.67
N MET A 11 73.34 -29.21 -37.34
CA MET A 11 74.05 -28.18 -38.13
C MET A 11 73.38 -26.81 -37.99
N MET A 12 74.22 -25.79 -37.81
CA MET A 12 73.88 -24.37 -37.62
C MET A 12 73.41 -23.70 -38.93
N GLY A 13 72.47 -22.76 -38.82
CA GLY A 13 72.13 -21.79 -39.85
C GLY A 13 71.86 -20.41 -39.23
N LEU A 14 72.68 -19.42 -39.58
CA LEU A 14 72.53 -18.01 -39.22
C LEU A 14 71.31 -17.38 -39.92
N GLY A 15 70.63 -16.47 -39.19
CA GLY A 15 70.14 -15.22 -39.76
C GLY A 15 68.72 -15.21 -40.35
N LEU A 16 67.73 -15.01 -39.48
CA LEU A 16 66.54 -14.24 -39.85
C LEU A 16 66.08 -13.46 -38.62
N ALA A 17 66.26 -12.14 -38.65
CA ALA A 17 65.63 -11.25 -37.70
C ALA A 17 64.12 -11.26 -37.98
N ALA A 18 63.39 -12.16 -37.32
CA ALA A 18 61.95 -12.05 -37.23
C ALA A 18 61.63 -10.92 -36.26
N LEU A 19 61.27 -9.74 -36.81
CA LEU A 19 60.49 -8.77 -36.07
C LEU A 19 59.20 -9.47 -35.65
N LEU A 20 59.19 -10.00 -34.42
CA LEU A 20 57.97 -10.33 -33.71
C LEU A 20 57.27 -9.00 -33.43
N GLY A 21 56.58 -8.49 -34.45
CA GLY A 21 55.48 -7.54 -34.28
C GLY A 21 54.37 -8.29 -33.57
N GLY A 22 54.54 -8.51 -32.26
CA GLY A 22 53.47 -8.94 -31.39
C GLY A 22 52.40 -7.86 -31.48
N CYS A 23 51.26 -8.20 -32.09
CA CYS A 23 50.06 -7.39 -31.95
C CYS A 23 49.73 -7.41 -30.46
N VAL A 24 50.05 -6.33 -29.75
CA VAL A 24 49.58 -6.13 -28.37
C VAL A 24 48.10 -5.79 -28.51
N THR A 25 47.24 -6.80 -28.52
CA THR A 25 45.82 -6.60 -28.29
C THR A 25 45.67 -6.18 -26.84
N THR A 26 45.59 -4.88 -26.59
CA THR A 26 45.26 -4.34 -25.26
C THR A 26 43.85 -4.82 -24.93
N ALA A 27 43.75 -5.84 -24.06
CA ALA A 27 42.45 -6.32 -23.60
C ALA A 27 41.77 -5.16 -22.86
N LEU A 28 40.62 -4.76 -23.38
CA LEU A 28 39.88 -3.64 -22.85
C LEU A 28 39.18 -4.09 -21.55
N LEU A 29 39.64 -3.56 -20.40
CA LEU A 29 39.05 -3.87 -19.09
C LEU A 29 37.82 -2.98 -18.84
N LEU A 30 36.82 -3.55 -18.18
CA LEU A 30 35.59 -2.83 -17.81
C LEU A 30 35.65 -2.38 -16.34
N PRO A 31 34.91 -1.32 -15.98
CA PRO A 31 34.61 -1.04 -14.58
C PRO A 31 33.83 -2.20 -13.96
N THR A 32 33.87 -2.29 -12.62
CA THR A 32 33.01 -3.17 -11.83
C THR A 32 31.94 -2.32 -11.17
N ALA A 33 30.67 -2.55 -11.48
CA ALA A 33 29.56 -1.91 -10.78
C ALA A 33 29.09 -2.80 -9.63
N VAL A 34 28.88 -2.19 -8.48
CA VAL A 34 28.33 -2.81 -7.28
C VAL A 34 27.43 -1.77 -6.63
N PHE A 35 26.23 -2.19 -6.21
CA PHE A 35 25.40 -1.36 -5.34
C PHE A 35 24.64 -2.16 -4.30
N THR A 36 24.27 -1.46 -3.25
CA THR A 36 23.32 -1.90 -2.23
C THR A 36 22.21 -0.87 -2.07
N PHE A 37 21.10 -1.29 -1.47
CA PHE A 37 20.03 -0.36 -1.12
C PHE A 37 19.27 -0.85 0.12
N SER A 38 18.69 0.09 0.84
CA SER A 38 17.91 -0.20 2.03
C SER A 38 16.71 0.75 2.14
N PRO A 39 15.52 0.24 2.48
CA PRO A 39 15.19 -1.19 2.64
C PRO A 39 15.09 -1.93 1.30
N THR A 40 15.20 -3.27 1.31
CA THR A 40 15.03 -4.12 0.10
C THR A 40 13.58 -4.52 -0.18
N SER A 41 12.68 -4.25 0.77
CA SER A 41 11.23 -4.26 0.56
C SER A 41 10.51 -3.42 1.61
N GLY A 42 9.26 -3.05 1.36
CA GLY A 42 8.46 -2.31 2.32
C GLY A 42 7.09 -1.89 1.79
N GLU A 43 6.38 -1.09 2.58
CA GLU A 43 5.09 -0.51 2.20
C GLU A 43 5.26 0.86 1.56
N SER A 44 4.35 1.19 0.65
CA SER A 44 4.28 2.48 -0.01
C SER A 44 3.69 3.57 0.91
N PRO A 45 4.19 4.82 0.89
CA PRO A 45 5.37 5.29 0.15
C PRO A 45 6.67 4.73 0.76
N LEU A 46 7.50 4.12 -0.07
CA LEU A 46 8.77 3.53 0.38
C LEU A 46 9.95 4.39 -0.04
N ASN A 47 10.59 5.04 0.93
CA ASN A 47 11.84 5.77 0.73
C ASN A 47 13.03 4.81 0.79
N VAL A 48 13.80 4.72 -0.29
CA VAL A 48 14.95 3.82 -0.42
C VAL A 48 16.23 4.63 -0.65
N LEU A 49 17.29 4.28 0.10
CA LEU A 49 18.64 4.81 -0.11
C LEU A 49 19.45 3.81 -0.93
N PHE A 50 20.06 4.28 -2.03
CA PHE A 50 20.92 3.51 -2.92
C PHE A 50 22.37 3.96 -2.75
N ASP A 51 23.28 2.98 -2.66
CA ASP A 51 24.72 3.21 -2.46
C ASP A 51 25.54 2.36 -3.43
N ALA A 52 26.28 3.02 -4.33
CA ALA A 52 27.18 2.41 -5.31
C ALA A 52 28.67 2.56 -4.95
N SER A 53 28.99 2.88 -3.70
CA SER A 53 30.36 3.24 -3.28
C SER A 53 31.40 2.15 -3.49
N ASP A 54 30.99 0.88 -3.55
CA ASP A 54 31.86 -0.27 -3.79
C ASP A 54 32.20 -0.50 -5.27
N SER A 55 31.65 0.32 -6.18
CA SER A 55 31.98 0.27 -7.60
C SER A 55 33.42 0.74 -7.87
N GLN A 56 34.08 0.11 -8.84
CA GLN A 56 35.47 0.38 -9.22
C GLN A 56 35.59 0.67 -10.72
N ALA A 57 36.48 1.60 -11.09
CA ALA A 57 36.79 1.88 -12.49
C ALA A 57 37.62 0.75 -13.12
N ALA A 58 37.75 0.72 -14.46
CA ALA A 58 38.77 -0.10 -15.08
C ALA A 58 40.17 0.34 -14.61
N PRO A 59 41.19 -0.55 -14.59
CA PRO A 59 42.55 -0.17 -14.23
C PRO A 59 43.08 1.00 -15.07
N GLY A 60 43.57 2.04 -14.38
CA GLY A 60 44.02 3.28 -15.01
C GLY A 60 42.91 4.30 -15.28
N GLY A 61 41.66 3.98 -14.99
CA GLY A 61 40.51 4.87 -15.06
C GLY A 61 40.03 5.36 -13.69
N THR A 62 39.08 6.29 -13.72
CA THR A 62 38.30 6.76 -12.56
C THR A 62 36.82 6.77 -12.93
N ILE A 63 35.91 6.50 -11.99
CA ILE A 63 34.47 6.57 -12.28
C ILE A 63 34.07 8.04 -12.46
N VAL A 64 33.42 8.35 -13.58
CA VAL A 64 32.95 9.70 -13.92
C VAL A 64 31.43 9.84 -13.86
N GLU A 65 30.69 8.73 -13.90
CA GLU A 65 29.23 8.75 -13.83
C GLU A 65 28.67 7.54 -13.07
N PHE A 66 27.66 7.82 -12.24
CA PHE A 66 26.72 6.83 -11.70
C PHE A 66 25.33 7.25 -12.16
N ALA A 67 24.71 6.45 -13.03
CA ALA A 67 23.37 6.70 -13.55
C ALA A 67 22.43 5.59 -13.10
N TRP A 68 21.27 5.99 -12.59
CA TRP A 68 20.27 5.09 -12.03
C TRP A 68 19.00 5.10 -12.88
N ASP A 69 18.44 3.92 -13.09
CA ASP A 69 17.05 3.73 -13.49
C ASP A 69 16.35 3.01 -12.34
N PHE A 70 15.34 3.65 -11.77
CA PHE A 70 14.66 3.14 -10.58
C PHE A 70 13.62 2.06 -10.92
N GLY A 71 13.36 1.80 -12.21
CA GLY A 71 12.44 0.78 -12.68
C GLY A 71 10.96 1.20 -12.68
N ASP A 72 10.66 2.43 -12.25
CA ASP A 72 9.32 3.04 -12.22
C ASP A 72 9.11 4.11 -13.31
N GLY A 73 10.06 4.21 -14.25
CA GLY A 73 10.09 5.23 -15.30
C GLY A 73 10.82 6.52 -14.89
N THR A 74 11.34 6.60 -13.67
CA THR A 74 12.18 7.71 -13.22
C THR A 74 13.67 7.31 -13.15
N ALA A 75 14.53 8.32 -13.16
CA ALA A 75 15.98 8.15 -13.19
C ALA A 75 16.67 9.03 -12.15
N GLY A 76 17.87 8.63 -11.75
CA GLY A 76 18.69 9.33 -10.77
C GLY A 76 20.17 9.37 -11.17
N GLN A 77 20.95 10.14 -10.41
CA GLN A 77 22.40 10.23 -10.60
C GLN A 77 23.11 10.34 -9.25
N GLY A 78 24.40 9.99 -9.26
CA GLY A 78 25.29 10.12 -8.10
C GLY A 78 25.63 8.79 -7.46
N LYS A 79 26.77 8.77 -6.76
CA LYS A 79 27.28 7.58 -6.08
C LYS A 79 26.33 7.08 -4.99
N ILE A 80 25.70 8.01 -4.27
CA ILE A 80 24.67 7.77 -3.27
C ILE A 80 23.46 8.62 -3.65
N THR A 81 22.27 8.02 -3.72
CA THR A 81 21.02 8.71 -4.04
C THR A 81 19.85 8.08 -3.29
N SER A 82 18.77 8.84 -3.09
CA SER A 82 17.51 8.30 -2.57
C SER A 82 16.40 8.41 -3.61
N HIS A 83 15.40 7.54 -3.51
CA HIS A 83 14.19 7.57 -4.32
C HIS A 83 12.97 7.08 -3.52
N SER A 84 11.79 7.59 -3.83
CA SER A 84 10.54 7.21 -3.17
C SER A 84 9.63 6.47 -4.15
N TYR A 85 9.16 5.29 -3.73
CA TYR A 85 8.28 4.45 -4.52
C TYR A 85 6.83 4.54 -4.05
N GLU A 86 5.95 4.91 -4.97
CA GLU A 86 4.50 4.96 -4.77
C GLU A 86 3.80 3.89 -5.60
N THR A 87 3.05 2.99 -4.96
CA THR A 87 2.28 1.95 -5.65
C THR A 87 1.00 1.59 -4.90
N ALA A 88 -0.07 1.36 -5.66
CA ALA A 88 -1.37 0.89 -5.16
C ALA A 88 -1.49 -0.65 -5.12
N VAL A 89 -0.52 -1.37 -5.70
CA VAL A 89 -0.47 -2.84 -5.74
C VAL A 89 0.93 -3.33 -5.43
N GLU A 90 1.08 -4.61 -5.06
CA GLU A 90 2.41 -5.18 -4.88
C GLU A 90 3.15 -5.20 -6.22
N GLN A 91 4.34 -4.59 -6.24
CA GLN A 91 5.13 -4.43 -7.44
C GLN A 91 6.61 -4.70 -7.18
N VAL A 92 7.25 -5.38 -8.14
CA VAL A 92 8.70 -5.60 -8.19
C VAL A 92 9.31 -4.61 -9.18
N PHE A 93 10.18 -3.73 -8.69
CA PHE A 93 10.94 -2.78 -9.50
C PHE A 93 12.31 -3.36 -9.86
N GLN A 94 12.71 -3.26 -11.13
CA GLN A 94 14.04 -3.62 -11.62
C GLN A 94 14.94 -2.38 -11.57
N VAL A 95 15.65 -2.19 -10.45
CA VAL A 95 16.57 -1.07 -10.29
C VAL A 95 17.85 -1.37 -11.06
N MET A 96 18.28 -0.46 -11.93
CA MET A 96 19.52 -0.57 -12.70
C MET A 96 20.50 0.54 -12.29
N LEU A 97 21.75 0.14 -12.03
CA LEU A 97 22.89 1.05 -11.97
C LEU A 97 23.70 0.90 -13.25
N ARG A 98 24.04 2.02 -13.90
CA ARG A 98 25.09 2.12 -14.91
C ARG A 98 26.26 2.94 -14.37
N VAL A 99 27.46 2.38 -14.45
CA VAL A 99 28.72 3.05 -14.10
C VAL A 99 29.49 3.36 -15.38
N THR A 100 29.95 4.61 -15.53
CA THR A 100 30.84 5.04 -16.62
C THR A 100 32.18 5.49 -16.04
N ASP A 101 33.30 5.05 -16.62
CA ASP A 101 34.63 5.53 -16.24
C ASP A 101 35.24 6.53 -17.23
N SER A 102 36.35 7.15 -16.84
CA SER A 102 37.07 8.18 -17.60
C SER A 102 37.72 7.67 -18.89
N LEU A 103 37.73 6.35 -19.10
CA LEU A 103 38.20 5.72 -20.34
C LEU A 103 37.03 5.49 -21.32
N GLY A 104 35.81 5.91 -20.95
CA GLY A 104 34.60 5.74 -21.75
C GLY A 104 33.94 4.38 -21.56
N GLN A 105 34.39 3.58 -20.59
CA GLN A 105 33.92 2.23 -20.38
C GLN A 105 32.68 2.22 -19.50
N GLN A 106 31.73 1.33 -19.83
CA GLN A 106 30.45 1.27 -19.15
C GLN A 106 30.08 -0.15 -18.77
N VAL A 107 29.43 -0.30 -17.61
CA VAL A 107 28.79 -1.55 -17.19
C VAL A 107 27.48 -1.22 -16.49
N SER A 108 26.47 -2.09 -16.68
CA SER A 108 25.19 -2.00 -15.98
C SER A 108 24.93 -3.26 -15.18
N ILE A 109 24.33 -3.11 -14.00
CA ILE A 109 23.83 -4.21 -13.17
C ILE A 109 22.43 -3.89 -12.67
N THR A 110 21.64 -4.92 -12.37
CA THR A 110 20.27 -4.78 -11.87
C THR A 110 20.05 -5.51 -10.55
N ALA A 111 19.08 -5.04 -9.77
CA ALA A 111 18.58 -5.70 -8.58
C ALA A 111 17.08 -5.43 -8.38
N GLN A 112 16.41 -6.33 -7.65
CA GLN A 112 14.96 -6.27 -7.44
C GLN A 112 14.61 -5.63 -6.10
N LEU A 113 13.69 -4.66 -6.14
CA LEU A 113 13.05 -4.06 -4.97
C LEU A 113 11.56 -4.40 -4.98
N THR A 114 11.04 -4.94 -3.88
CA THR A 114 9.60 -5.24 -3.76
C THR A 114 8.90 -4.19 -2.91
N VAL A 115 7.92 -3.49 -3.47
CA VAL A 115 7.09 -2.52 -2.74
C VAL A 115 5.66 -3.01 -2.70
N ARG A 116 5.09 -3.03 -1.50
CA ARG A 116 3.69 -3.38 -1.23
C ARG A 116 2.87 -2.10 -1.08
N PRO A 117 1.57 -2.12 -1.39
CA PRO A 117 0.72 -0.99 -1.08
C PRO A 117 0.67 -0.75 0.43
N ALA A 118 0.38 0.48 0.84
CA ALA A 118 0.06 0.76 2.22
C ALA A 118 -1.09 -0.15 2.68
N VAL A 119 -0.96 -0.77 3.85
CA VAL A 119 -2.11 -1.45 4.47
C VAL A 119 -3.08 -0.38 4.95
N VAL A 120 -4.14 -0.13 4.16
CA VAL A 120 -5.27 0.66 4.63
C VAL A 120 -6.10 -0.25 5.53
N VAL A 121 -5.91 -0.14 6.84
CA VAL A 121 -6.81 -0.77 7.80
C VAL A 121 -8.13 -0.02 7.76
N THR A 122 -9.05 -0.48 6.91
CA THR A 122 -10.46 -0.16 7.09
C THR A 122 -10.89 -0.94 8.33
N ARG A 123 -11.10 -0.24 9.44
CA ARG A 123 -11.86 -0.82 10.54
C ARG A 123 -13.26 -1.04 9.97
N GLU A 124 -13.57 -2.27 9.56
CA GLU A 124 -14.94 -2.71 9.32
C GLU A 124 -15.68 -2.42 10.62
N VAL A 125 -16.44 -1.33 10.65
CA VAL A 125 -17.24 -1.09 11.83
C VAL A 125 -18.45 -2.00 11.69
N SER A 126 -18.41 -3.08 12.44
CA SER A 126 -19.44 -4.11 12.51
C SER A 126 -20.65 -3.61 13.29
N VAL A 127 -21.19 -2.43 12.96
CA VAL A 127 -22.44 -1.93 13.52
C VAL A 127 -23.49 -1.90 12.43
N GLU A 128 -24.55 -2.68 12.62
CA GLU A 128 -25.57 -2.92 11.61
C GLU A 128 -26.96 -2.62 12.15
N PHE A 129 -27.88 -2.27 11.24
CA PHE A 129 -29.30 -2.21 11.57
C PHE A 129 -29.87 -3.62 11.73
N VAL A 130 -30.65 -3.84 12.78
CA VAL A 130 -31.31 -5.12 13.06
C VAL A 130 -32.74 -5.10 12.55
N TRP A 131 -33.15 -6.17 11.86
CA TRP A 131 -34.54 -6.39 11.45
C TRP A 131 -35.39 -6.97 12.60
N PRO A 132 -36.65 -6.56 12.79
CA PRO A 132 -37.40 -5.58 11.99
C PRO A 132 -37.04 -4.12 12.33
N PHE A 133 -36.98 -3.31 11.27
CA PHE A 133 -37.05 -1.85 11.40
C PHE A 133 -38.52 -1.49 11.63
N HIS A 134 -38.83 -0.83 12.74
CA HIS A 134 -40.21 -0.46 13.06
C HIS A 134 -40.47 0.95 12.54
N PHE A 135 -41.02 1.04 11.33
CA PHE A 135 -41.34 2.30 10.66
C PHE A 135 -42.85 2.60 10.64
N ASP A 136 -43.71 1.62 10.99
CA ASP A 136 -45.17 1.77 11.02
C ASP A 136 -45.61 1.86 12.48
N ALA A 137 -46.02 3.05 12.92
CA ALA A 137 -46.55 3.24 14.26
C ALA A 137 -48.00 2.78 14.30
N SER A 138 -48.46 2.25 15.44
CA SER A 138 -49.85 1.83 15.54
C SER A 138 -50.78 3.05 15.55
N GLY A 139 -51.63 3.23 14.54
CA GLY A 139 -52.61 4.32 14.50
C GLY A 139 -52.15 5.54 13.69
N ASP A 140 -52.09 6.72 14.32
CA ASP A 140 -51.61 7.96 13.68
C ASP A 140 -50.14 8.17 14.05
N ASP A 141 -49.25 8.12 13.04
CA ASP A 141 -47.80 8.22 13.21
C ASP A 141 -47.38 9.54 13.87
N ALA A 142 -48.16 10.61 13.67
CA ALA A 142 -47.90 11.89 14.33
C ALA A 142 -48.19 11.87 15.84
N VAL A 143 -48.89 10.85 16.34
CA VAL A 143 -49.29 10.70 17.74
C VAL A 143 -48.44 9.64 18.47
N ASN A 144 -47.95 8.61 17.76
CA ASN A 144 -47.24 7.48 18.34
C ASN A 144 -45.79 7.34 17.84
N LEU A 145 -45.04 8.45 17.77
CA LEU A 145 -43.65 8.49 17.30
C LEU A 145 -42.66 7.55 18.03
N ASN A 146 -43.02 6.99 19.19
CA ASN A 146 -42.19 5.99 19.86
C ASN A 146 -42.40 4.56 19.31
N ASP A 147 -43.48 4.30 18.58
CA ASP A 147 -43.67 3.03 17.87
C ASP A 147 -42.82 2.97 16.58
N GLU A 148 -42.31 4.12 16.13
CA GLU A 148 -41.23 4.23 15.16
C GLU A 148 -39.86 4.10 15.85
N TYR A 149 -39.12 3.04 15.53
CA TYR A 149 -37.76 2.85 16.03
C TYR A 149 -36.90 1.96 15.13
N PHE A 150 -35.60 2.13 15.28
CA PHE A 150 -34.62 1.20 14.73
C PHE A 150 -33.72 0.66 15.83
N THR A 151 -33.08 -0.45 15.50
CA THR A 151 -32.17 -1.13 16.42
C THR A 151 -30.82 -1.26 15.73
N LEU A 152 -29.75 -0.98 16.47
CA LEU A 152 -28.37 -1.22 16.04
C LEU A 152 -27.77 -2.33 16.87
N GLN A 153 -27.01 -3.23 16.22
CA GLN A 153 -26.21 -4.25 16.88
C GLN A 153 -24.75 -4.08 16.50
N ASN A 154 -23.87 -4.23 17.48
CA ASN A 154 -22.46 -4.45 17.21
C ASN A 154 -22.23 -5.94 16.93
N THR A 155 -22.05 -6.31 15.67
CA THR A 155 -21.77 -7.67 15.18
C THR A 155 -20.29 -8.03 15.26
N GLY A 156 -19.43 -7.11 15.70
CA GLY A 156 -17.98 -7.31 15.83
C GLY A 156 -17.55 -7.78 17.23
N ASP A 157 -16.26 -8.10 17.34
CA ASP A 157 -15.65 -8.66 18.55
C ASP A 157 -15.11 -7.59 19.53
N ASP A 158 -15.07 -6.32 19.11
CA ASP A 158 -14.58 -5.19 19.92
C ASP A 158 -15.70 -4.24 20.32
N THR A 159 -15.52 -3.53 21.44
CA THR A 159 -16.45 -2.46 21.84
C THR A 159 -16.35 -1.29 20.86
N THR A 160 -17.50 -0.83 20.34
CA THR A 160 -17.57 0.32 19.44
C THR A 160 -18.05 1.56 20.19
N ASP A 161 -17.24 2.62 20.17
CA ASP A 161 -17.63 3.95 20.62
C ASP A 161 -18.44 4.66 19.53
N LEU A 162 -19.73 4.88 19.80
CA LEU A 162 -20.67 5.55 18.92
C LEU A 162 -20.68 7.07 19.12
N SER A 163 -19.81 7.62 19.96
CA SER A 163 -19.76 9.07 20.22
C SER A 163 -19.67 9.88 18.93
N GLY A 164 -20.67 10.71 18.68
CA GLY A 164 -20.73 11.57 17.50
C GLY A 164 -21.09 10.85 16.19
N TRP A 165 -21.38 9.56 16.21
CA TRP A 165 -21.96 8.86 15.06
C TRP A 165 -23.33 9.43 14.72
N THR A 166 -23.76 9.28 13.47
CA THR A 166 -25.05 9.79 13.03
C THR A 166 -25.86 8.76 12.27
N VAL A 167 -27.17 8.75 12.52
CA VAL A 167 -28.16 8.11 11.67
C VAL A 167 -28.91 9.20 10.92
N GLU A 168 -29.04 9.06 9.61
CA GLU A 168 -29.59 10.07 8.71
C GLU A 168 -30.65 9.44 7.81
N ASN A 169 -31.79 10.10 7.61
CA ASN A 169 -32.75 9.73 6.57
C ASN A 169 -32.42 10.38 5.21
N GLU A 170 -33.10 10.00 4.14
CA GLU A 170 -32.95 10.55 2.78
C GLU A 170 -33.22 12.06 2.67
N ARG A 171 -34.01 12.61 3.59
CA ARG A 171 -34.25 14.06 3.73
C ARG A 171 -33.14 14.81 4.47
N GLY A 172 -32.14 14.10 5.00
CA GLY A 172 -31.02 14.69 5.73
C GLY A 172 -31.33 15.05 7.18
N VAL A 173 -32.42 14.54 7.74
CA VAL A 173 -32.72 14.66 9.18
C VAL A 173 -31.80 13.70 9.92
N ARG A 174 -31.08 14.20 10.93
CA ARG A 174 -30.00 13.45 11.60
C ARG A 174 -30.22 13.28 13.09
N PHE A 175 -30.03 12.05 13.55
CA PHE A 175 -29.76 11.72 14.94
C PHE A 175 -28.25 11.71 15.14
N ARG A 176 -27.77 12.27 16.25
CA ARG A 176 -26.36 12.19 16.65
C ARG A 176 -26.27 11.53 18.01
N PHE A 177 -25.50 10.46 18.09
CA PHE A 177 -25.21 9.80 19.35
C PHE A 177 -24.42 10.73 20.30
N PRO A 178 -24.84 10.87 21.57
CA PRO A 178 -24.08 11.60 22.57
C PRO A 178 -22.69 11.03 22.80
N ASN A 179 -21.82 11.80 23.44
CA ASN A 179 -20.51 11.31 23.85
C ASN A 179 -20.65 10.22 24.94
N GLY A 180 -19.78 9.21 24.89
CA GLY A 180 -19.70 8.12 25.87
C GLY A 180 -20.65 6.94 25.59
N VAL A 181 -21.27 6.88 24.40
CA VAL A 181 -22.12 5.74 24.03
C VAL A 181 -21.25 4.59 23.54
N LEU A 182 -21.08 3.57 24.38
CA LEU A 182 -20.29 2.38 24.07
C LEU A 182 -21.20 1.20 23.77
N LEU A 183 -21.08 0.63 22.57
CA LEU A 183 -21.80 -0.57 22.16
C LEU A 183 -20.85 -1.77 22.22
N MET A 184 -21.02 -2.61 23.25
CA MET A 184 -20.21 -3.82 23.47
C MET A 184 -20.42 -4.86 22.35
N PRO A 185 -19.48 -5.83 22.17
CA PRO A 185 -19.66 -6.94 21.24
C PRO A 185 -20.99 -7.66 21.44
N ASN A 186 -21.71 -7.93 20.35
CA ASN A 186 -23.04 -8.54 20.31
C ASN A 186 -24.17 -7.75 21.00
N ALA A 187 -23.87 -6.60 21.60
CA ALA A 187 -24.87 -5.78 22.27
C ALA A 187 -25.73 -5.03 21.26
N VAL A 188 -26.92 -4.68 21.73
CA VAL A 188 -27.98 -4.06 20.94
C VAL A 188 -28.41 -2.76 21.61
N LEU A 189 -28.65 -1.72 20.82
CA LEU A 189 -29.32 -0.50 21.27
C LEU A 189 -30.50 -0.16 20.35
N THR A 190 -31.50 0.50 20.90
CA THR A 190 -32.70 0.94 20.17
C THR A 190 -32.79 2.46 20.20
N VAL A 191 -33.22 3.04 19.09
CA VAL A 191 -33.46 4.48 18.97
C VAL A 191 -34.90 4.70 18.49
N HIS A 192 -35.70 5.34 19.33
CA HIS A 192 -37.08 5.73 19.02
C HIS A 192 -37.11 7.13 18.39
N SER A 193 -37.99 7.34 17.40
CA SER A 193 -38.18 8.64 16.75
C SER A 193 -38.77 9.69 17.70
N GLY A 194 -39.65 9.26 18.61
CA GLY A 194 -40.35 10.14 19.54
C GLY A 194 -39.51 10.60 20.75
N SER A 195 -40.15 10.69 21.91
CA SER A 195 -39.56 11.31 23.11
C SER A 195 -39.50 10.35 24.30
N GLY A 196 -38.51 10.56 25.17
CA GLY A 196 -38.28 9.76 26.36
C GLY A 196 -37.04 10.23 27.10
N SER A 197 -36.45 9.36 27.91
CA SER A 197 -35.15 9.62 28.56
C SER A 197 -34.16 8.56 28.14
N ASN A 198 -33.00 9.01 27.63
CA ASN A 198 -31.95 8.10 27.18
C ASN A 198 -31.46 7.22 28.34
N THR A 199 -31.23 5.95 28.02
CA THR A 199 -30.54 4.97 28.87
C THR A 199 -29.25 4.55 28.18
N THR A 200 -28.60 3.49 28.66
CA THR A 200 -27.42 2.92 28.01
C THR A 200 -27.73 2.21 26.69
N SER A 201 -28.97 1.73 26.50
CA SER A 201 -29.37 0.92 25.34
C SER A 201 -30.65 1.41 24.65
N ILE A 202 -31.25 2.50 25.14
CA ILE A 202 -32.45 3.11 24.54
C ILE A 202 -32.20 4.59 24.40
N PHE A 203 -32.38 5.11 23.20
CA PHE A 203 -32.24 6.53 22.87
C PHE A 203 -33.51 7.06 22.22
N TYR A 204 -33.69 8.38 22.31
CA TYR A 204 -34.82 9.07 21.73
C TYR A 204 -34.32 10.21 20.84
N TRP A 205 -34.85 10.27 19.62
CA TRP A 205 -34.54 11.34 18.66
C TRP A 205 -35.16 12.67 19.08
N HIS A 206 -36.23 12.63 19.88
CA HIS A 206 -37.03 13.79 20.26
C HIS A 206 -37.59 14.54 19.05
N SER A 207 -37.97 13.79 18.00
CA SER A 207 -38.66 14.37 16.87
C SER A 207 -40.09 14.77 17.24
N ALA A 208 -40.58 15.84 16.64
CA ALA A 208 -41.99 16.23 16.68
C ALA A 208 -42.77 15.74 15.44
N GLU A 209 -42.07 15.14 14.48
CA GLU A 209 -42.59 14.67 13.20
C GLU A 209 -42.13 13.22 12.96
N PRO A 210 -42.90 12.42 12.21
CA PRO A 210 -42.45 11.11 11.73
C PRO A 210 -41.09 11.21 11.03
N ILE A 211 -40.16 10.31 11.39
CA ILE A 211 -38.81 10.30 10.81
C ILE A 211 -38.71 9.28 9.69
N TRP A 212 -39.40 8.15 9.86
CA TRP A 212 -39.41 7.03 8.94
C TRP A 212 -40.78 6.96 8.28
N ASN A 213 -40.84 7.29 6.99
CA ASN A 213 -42.03 7.09 6.20
C ASN A 213 -42.00 5.73 5.50
N ASN A 214 -43.18 5.31 5.05
CA ASN A 214 -43.47 4.03 4.44
C ASN A 214 -43.21 3.99 2.92
N ASP A 215 -42.71 5.06 2.30
CA ASP A 215 -42.55 5.20 0.85
C ASP A 215 -41.07 5.43 0.44
N TYR A 216 -40.24 4.40 0.64
CA TYR A 216 -38.84 4.29 0.16
C TYR A 216 -37.75 5.07 0.91
N ASP A 217 -37.85 5.18 2.23
CA ASP A 217 -36.81 5.81 3.03
C ASP A 217 -35.50 5.01 3.12
N LEU A 218 -34.40 5.73 3.34
CA LEU A 218 -33.07 5.15 3.56
C LEU A 218 -32.56 5.56 4.93
N ALA A 219 -32.25 4.60 5.80
CA ALA A 219 -31.49 4.87 7.02
C ALA A 219 -29.99 4.73 6.73
N ILE A 220 -29.24 5.82 6.85
CA ILE A 220 -27.79 5.86 6.60
C ILE A 220 -27.07 6.03 7.95
N LEU A 221 -26.26 5.04 8.33
CA LEU A 221 -25.38 5.12 9.50
C LEU A 221 -24.00 5.63 9.08
N ARG A 222 -23.50 6.65 9.79
CA ARG A 222 -22.16 7.19 9.60
C ARG A 222 -21.37 7.20 10.91
N ASP A 223 -20.08 6.95 10.81
CA ASP A 223 -19.16 7.06 11.95
C ASP A 223 -18.90 8.52 12.33
N SER A 224 -18.10 8.74 13.39
CA SER A 224 -17.76 10.07 13.87
C SER A 224 -16.91 10.91 12.89
N SER A 225 -16.27 10.28 11.90
CA SER A 225 -15.54 10.94 10.81
C SER A 225 -16.43 11.30 9.62
N GLY A 226 -17.64 10.74 9.56
CA GLY A 226 -18.62 10.94 8.49
C GLY A 226 -18.62 9.87 7.41
N LEU A 227 -17.80 8.82 7.54
CA LEU A 227 -17.79 7.68 6.63
C LEU A 227 -19.07 6.87 6.81
N ILE A 228 -19.62 6.37 5.70
CA ILE A 228 -20.80 5.50 5.73
C ILE A 228 -20.36 4.15 6.29
N VAL A 229 -21.10 3.69 7.29
CA VAL A 229 -20.91 2.38 7.93
C VAL A 229 -21.85 1.37 7.30
N THR A 230 -23.15 1.71 7.25
CA THR A 230 -24.16 0.88 6.60
C THR A 230 -25.33 1.73 6.11
N ILE A 231 -26.07 1.19 5.14
CA ILE A 231 -27.30 1.78 4.59
C ILE A 231 -28.37 0.71 4.66
N TYR A 232 -29.53 1.06 5.22
CA TYR A 232 -30.66 0.17 5.33
C TYR A 232 -31.85 0.74 4.53
N PRO A 233 -32.31 0.05 3.46
CA PRO A 233 -33.48 0.48 2.72
C PRO A 233 -34.76 0.09 3.45
N ILE A 234 -35.64 1.07 3.67
CA ILE A 234 -36.97 0.88 4.24
C ILE A 234 -37.93 0.67 3.06
N ILE A 235 -38.36 -0.58 2.87
CA ILE A 235 -39.25 -0.97 1.79
C ILE A 235 -40.54 -1.52 2.42
N SER A 236 -41.67 -0.88 2.17
CA SER A 236 -42.97 -1.43 2.50
C SER A 236 -43.28 -2.62 1.58
N CYS A 237 -43.66 -3.76 2.17
CA CYS A 237 -44.15 -4.93 1.45
C CYS A 237 -45.66 -4.83 1.21
#